data_AF-A0A1M6J986-F1
#
_entry.id   AF-A0A1M6J986-F1
#
_cell.length_a   1.000
_cell.length_b   1.000
_cell.length_c   1.000
_cell.angle_alpha   90.00
_cell.angle_beta   90.00
_cell.angle_gamma   90.00
#
_symmetry.space_group_name_H-M   'P 1'
#
loop_
_entity.id
_entity.type
_entity.pdbx_description
1 polymer ?
#
loop_
_entity_poly.entity_id
_entity_poly.type
_entity_poly.pdbx_seq_one_letter_code
_entity_poly.pdbx_strand_id
1 'polypeptide(L)'
;MTARTTPAPAPGRALAGAVLAAAGFALTAAFGPPLAVPPVTALLLWAVLRATRTPFSALGLSTGPRAALLGAGAGLAAVLAGAGLVAGAAAALGALDPAVPTAAAWGGAALTLVAVVLPEETVFRGYAQHALGTRWAGLTPVALQAVLFALACAPVRGDLDNLASDLAFGFLLGYLRLRSRGLWVVLGMRTGVVLASTLVSVEPGVWAAALAIVPGLAALAAAHLIAPSGPASDREPLPRRPLVQRGVLYDVGSSYMPGQNSREVWRSDVVAEEMRVIAEDLHCTAVTVFGHDPDRLEEAARLALDRGMFVWVQPRLVDGDQDAIAQRLEHAAGFCERLRAEHPDRVGLNVGCELTAFARGVLPGRGFELRTALLSWLFPLMPLFDLRLNRLLARLVDTARGAGFGGPLTYGSGAWESVDWSRFDMVGVDYYLDAGTRDDYRGGLRALRRWGKPVLVTEFGCCAYEGAREAGGSGADILDWSDPDDRRVRPGHPRNETVQADVLGELLDVYETEEVHGAFVCVFIEGDCRYSEDPERDQDKASFGIVRAPSLESGLSPDDGHWEPKEAFHLLARRFAAP
;
A
#
# COMPACT_ATOMS: atom_id res chain seq x y z
N MET A 1 -52.55 69.27 7.91
CA MET A 1 -51.53 70.07 8.63
C MET A 1 -51.22 69.32 9.92
N THR A 2 -50.01 68.92 10.28
CA THR A 2 -48.65 69.13 9.75
C THR A 2 -47.81 68.02 10.40
N ALA A 3 -46.96 67.36 9.63
CA ALA A 3 -46.01 66.37 10.14
C ALA A 3 -45.06 67.03 11.16
N ARG A 4 -44.86 66.39 12.31
CA ARG A 4 -43.76 66.70 13.24
C ARG A 4 -42.83 65.50 13.33
N THR A 5 -41.69 65.66 12.69
CA THR A 5 -40.44 64.95 12.96
C THR A 5 -39.97 65.23 14.39
N THR A 6 -39.66 64.18 15.14
CA THR A 6 -38.91 64.25 16.41
C THR A 6 -37.49 63.68 16.23
N PRO A 7 -36.49 64.20 16.96
CA PRO A 7 -35.07 64.04 16.64
C PRO A 7 -34.41 62.86 17.36
N ALA A 8 -33.28 62.43 16.81
CA ALA A 8 -32.45 61.31 17.26
C ALA A 8 -31.89 61.47 18.70
N PRO A 9 -31.79 60.39 19.49
CA PRO A 9 -31.08 60.39 20.77
C PRO A 9 -29.56 60.22 20.60
N ALA A 10 -28.83 60.85 21.53
CA ALA A 10 -27.40 61.16 21.52
C ALA A 10 -26.41 59.96 21.59
N PRO A 11 -25.13 60.13 21.18
CA PRO A 11 -24.17 59.05 20.92
C PRO A 11 -23.65 58.28 22.15
N GLY A 12 -23.98 58.73 23.37
CA GLY A 12 -23.40 58.19 24.61
C GLY A 12 -24.02 56.87 25.12
N ARG A 13 -25.26 56.53 24.73
CA ARG A 13 -25.92 55.28 25.17
C ARG A 13 -25.59 54.07 24.30
N ALA A 14 -25.23 54.28 23.03
CA ALA A 14 -24.79 53.22 22.13
C ALA A 14 -23.40 52.68 22.52
N LEU A 15 -22.50 53.56 22.98
CA LEU A 15 -21.15 53.16 23.41
C LEU A 15 -21.17 52.33 24.70
N ALA A 16 -22.04 52.67 25.66
CA ALA A 16 -22.20 51.90 26.90
C ALA A 16 -22.81 50.51 26.65
N GLY A 17 -23.77 50.41 25.71
CA GLY A 17 -24.33 49.12 25.28
C GLY A 17 -23.32 48.24 24.55
N ALA A 18 -22.47 48.83 23.69
CA ALA A 18 -21.42 48.11 22.98
C ALA A 18 -20.29 47.64 23.92
N VAL A 19 -19.92 48.44 24.92
CA VAL A 19 -18.91 48.04 25.93
C VAL A 19 -19.44 46.96 26.86
N LEU A 20 -20.72 46.99 27.25
CA LEU A 20 -21.35 45.92 28.04
C LEU A 20 -21.57 44.64 27.23
N ALA A 21 -21.87 44.73 25.93
CA ALA A 21 -21.95 43.57 25.05
C ALA A 21 -20.57 42.95 24.76
N ALA A 22 -19.53 43.78 24.58
CA ALA A 22 -18.15 43.32 24.45
C ALA A 22 -17.59 42.73 25.75
N ALA A 23 -17.93 43.31 26.90
CA ALA A 23 -17.61 42.75 28.21
C ALA A 23 -18.39 41.46 28.48
N GLY A 24 -19.65 41.38 28.07
CA GLY A 24 -20.47 40.16 28.11
C GLY A 24 -19.89 39.05 27.24
N PHE A 25 -19.49 39.34 26.00
CA PHE A 25 -18.86 38.37 25.11
C PHE A 25 -17.48 37.94 25.61
N ALA A 26 -16.68 38.87 26.15
CA ALA A 26 -15.39 38.56 26.78
C ALA A 26 -15.56 37.73 28.07
N LEU A 27 -16.61 37.96 28.86
CA LEU A 27 -16.93 37.15 30.05
C LEU A 27 -17.46 35.76 29.68
N THR A 28 -18.28 35.62 28.62
CA THR A 28 -18.71 34.30 28.11
C THR A 28 -17.56 33.53 27.47
N ALA A 29 -16.62 34.22 26.80
CA ALA A 29 -15.39 33.62 26.28
C ALA A 29 -14.37 33.28 27.38
N ALA A 30 -14.35 34.04 28.48
CA ALA A 30 -13.44 33.81 29.61
C ALA A 30 -13.97 32.79 30.65
N PHE A 31 -15.30 32.57 30.74
CA PHE A 31 -15.92 31.68 31.74
C PHE A 31 -16.87 30.60 31.18
N GLY A 32 -16.97 30.47 29.85
CA GLY A 32 -17.60 29.31 29.21
C GLY A 32 -16.71 28.05 29.21
N PRO A 33 -17.16 26.93 28.62
CA PRO A 33 -16.48 25.62 28.65
C PRO A 33 -15.00 25.55 28.17
N PRO A 34 -14.36 26.53 27.47
CA PRO A 34 -12.94 26.42 27.12
C PRO A 34 -11.93 26.26 28.28
N LEU A 35 -12.28 26.58 29.53
CA LEU A 35 -11.36 26.37 30.67
C LEU A 35 -11.40 24.95 31.27
N ALA A 36 -12.39 24.12 30.93
CA ALA A 36 -12.46 22.72 31.36
C ALA A 36 -11.74 21.75 30.38
N VAL A 37 -11.38 22.23 29.18
CA VAL A 37 -10.75 21.43 28.11
C VAL A 37 -9.32 20.98 28.46
N PRO A 38 -8.43 21.82 29.03
CA PRO A 38 -7.08 21.38 29.41
C PRO A 38 -7.06 20.28 30.49
N PRO A 39 -7.82 20.37 31.60
CA PRO A 39 -7.75 19.37 32.66
C PRO A 39 -8.40 18.03 32.27
N VAL A 40 -9.51 18.01 31.51
CA VAL A 40 -10.15 16.74 31.08
C VAL A 40 -9.28 15.99 30.09
N THR A 41 -8.68 16.70 29.13
CA THR A 41 -7.79 16.11 28.13
C THR A 41 -6.48 15.63 28.77
N ALA A 42 -5.92 16.40 29.71
CA ALA A 42 -4.78 15.98 30.50
C ALA A 42 -5.10 14.76 31.39
N LEU A 43 -6.32 14.67 31.95
CA LEU A 43 -6.77 13.51 32.75
C LEU A 43 -6.93 12.25 31.90
N LEU A 44 -7.50 12.36 30.69
CA LEU A 44 -7.64 11.25 29.75
C LEU A 44 -6.26 10.78 29.26
N LEU A 45 -5.37 11.70 28.90
CA LEU A 45 -4.00 11.39 28.50
C LEU A 45 -3.24 10.71 29.66
N TRP A 46 -3.37 11.23 30.89
CA TRP A 46 -2.76 10.65 32.09
C TRP A 46 -3.33 9.26 32.43
N ALA A 47 -4.66 9.07 32.33
CA ALA A 47 -5.31 7.80 32.59
C ALA A 47 -4.85 6.71 31.59
N VAL A 48 -4.73 7.09 30.31
CA VAL A 48 -4.21 6.20 29.26
C VAL A 48 -2.74 5.87 29.50
N LEU A 49 -1.89 6.87 29.77
CA LEU A 49 -0.45 6.66 30.05
C LEU A 49 -0.21 5.78 31.29
N ARG A 50 -1.05 5.92 32.33
CA ARG A 50 -0.96 5.14 33.57
C ARG A 50 -1.48 3.71 33.41
N ALA A 51 -2.55 3.51 32.63
CA ALA A 51 -3.07 2.18 32.32
C ALA A 51 -2.09 1.34 31.50
N THR A 52 -1.22 1.98 30.72
CA THR A 52 -0.32 1.28 29.78
C THR A 52 1.18 1.34 30.12
N ARG A 53 1.56 2.03 31.22
CA ARG A 53 2.96 2.12 31.75
C ARG A 53 3.99 2.67 30.75
N THR A 54 3.63 3.64 29.91
CA THR A 54 4.50 4.17 28.83
C THR A 54 5.01 5.60 29.13
N PRO A 55 6.29 5.94 28.83
CA PRO A 55 6.85 7.27 29.09
C PRO A 55 6.44 8.33 28.03
N PHE A 56 6.42 9.60 28.44
CA PHE A 56 6.03 10.76 27.62
C PHE A 56 6.85 10.95 26.33
N SER A 57 8.08 10.43 26.27
CA SER A 57 8.96 10.53 25.10
C SER A 57 8.45 9.75 23.88
N ALA A 58 7.49 8.84 24.05
CA ALA A 58 6.88 8.07 22.96
C ALA A 58 5.87 8.85 22.09
N LEU A 59 5.64 10.15 22.37
CA LEU A 59 4.61 10.97 21.72
C LEU A 59 5.00 11.56 20.35
N GLY A 60 6.19 11.26 19.82
CA GLY A 60 6.50 11.46 18.38
C GLY A 60 6.42 12.91 17.87
N LEU A 61 7.05 13.86 18.56
CA LEU A 61 7.40 15.15 17.96
C LEU A 61 8.57 14.92 16.98
N SER A 62 8.48 15.43 15.76
CA SER A 62 9.33 15.04 14.62
C SER A 62 10.83 15.17 14.86
N THR A 63 11.60 14.27 14.25
CA THR A 63 13.07 14.21 14.33
C THR A 63 13.71 15.29 13.45
N GLY A 64 13.77 16.53 13.93
CA GLY A 64 14.64 17.58 13.37
C GLY A 64 14.07 19.00 13.45
N PRO A 65 14.75 19.96 14.11
CA PRO A 65 14.24 21.33 14.28
C PRO A 65 14.10 22.10 12.96
N ARG A 66 14.91 21.79 11.94
CA ARG A 66 14.86 22.46 10.62
C ARG A 66 13.64 22.06 9.77
N ALA A 67 13.26 20.78 9.78
CA ALA A 67 12.08 20.31 9.06
C ALA A 67 10.78 20.83 9.71
N ALA A 68 10.76 20.93 11.04
CA ALA A 68 9.66 21.56 11.77
C ALA A 68 9.53 23.06 11.45
N LEU A 69 10.65 23.80 11.37
CA LEU A 69 10.67 25.23 11.03
C LEU A 69 10.26 25.52 9.58
N LEU A 70 10.76 24.73 8.61
CA LEU A 70 10.41 24.89 7.20
C LEU A 70 8.95 24.50 6.92
N GLY A 71 8.47 23.41 7.55
CA GLY A 71 7.06 23.03 7.48
C GLY A 71 6.13 24.07 8.11
N ALA A 72 6.51 24.63 9.26
CA ALA A 72 5.75 25.71 9.91
C ALA A 72 5.71 26.99 9.06
N GLY A 73 6.83 27.35 8.42
CA GLY A 73 6.90 28.51 7.52
C GLY A 73 6.02 28.37 6.28
N ALA A 74 6.06 27.20 5.62
CA ALA A 74 5.23 26.90 4.45
C ALA A 74 3.73 26.81 4.80
N GLY A 75 3.39 26.19 5.94
CA GLY A 75 2.02 26.14 6.44
C GLY A 75 1.45 27.52 6.76
N LEU A 76 2.24 28.38 7.42
CA LEU A 76 1.84 29.76 7.72
C LEU A 76 1.62 30.58 6.44
N ALA A 77 2.50 30.44 5.44
CA ALA A 77 2.36 31.13 4.16
C ALA A 77 1.09 30.71 3.40
N ALA A 78 0.75 29.42 3.41
CA ALA A 78 -0.46 28.90 2.78
C ALA A 78 -1.74 29.39 3.48
N VAL A 79 -1.74 29.45 4.81
CA VAL A 79 -2.86 29.98 5.61
C VAL A 79 -3.07 31.47 5.31
N LEU A 80 -2.00 32.26 5.23
CA LEU A 80 -2.09 33.69 4.93
C LEU A 80 -2.56 33.95 3.48
N ALA A 81 -2.10 33.16 2.51
CA ALA A 81 -2.55 33.26 1.12
C ALA A 81 -4.02 32.88 0.94
N GLY A 82 -4.47 31.80 1.60
CA GLY A 82 -5.87 31.38 1.62
C GLY A 82 -6.78 32.43 2.28
N ALA A 83 -6.35 32.99 3.41
CA ALA A 83 -7.08 34.08 4.07
C ALA A 83 -7.21 35.33 3.20
N GLY A 84 -6.16 35.68 2.46
CA GLY A 84 -6.17 36.81 1.51
C GLY A 84 -7.16 36.61 0.35
N LEU A 85 -7.21 35.40 -0.23
CA LEU A 85 -8.14 35.07 -1.31
C LEU A 85 -9.60 35.09 -0.85
N VAL A 86 -9.90 34.53 0.33
CA VAL A 86 -11.27 34.52 0.87
C VAL A 86 -11.70 35.94 1.28
N ALA A 87 -10.81 36.73 1.89
CA ALA A 87 -11.09 38.13 2.19
C ALA A 87 -11.32 38.96 0.92
N GLY A 88 -10.53 38.72 -0.14
CA GLY A 88 -10.71 39.37 -1.45
C GLY A 88 -12.03 39.00 -2.12
N ALA A 89 -12.42 37.73 -2.07
CA ALA A 89 -13.70 37.25 -2.60
C ALA A 89 -14.90 37.78 -1.79
N ALA A 90 -14.82 37.78 -0.46
CA ALA A 90 -15.85 38.33 0.42
C ALA A 90 -16.00 39.85 0.27
N ALA A 91 -14.89 40.58 0.06
CA ALA A 91 -14.91 42.01 -0.25
C ALA A 91 -15.54 42.29 -1.62
N ALA A 92 -15.21 41.50 -2.64
CA ALA A 92 -15.79 41.62 -3.98
C ALA A 92 -17.31 41.34 -4.00
N LEU A 93 -17.80 40.52 -3.06
CA LEU A 93 -19.22 40.18 -2.90
C LEU A 93 -19.97 41.07 -1.90
N GLY A 94 -19.29 42.06 -1.28
CA GLY A 94 -19.90 42.95 -0.29
C GLY A 94 -20.33 42.27 1.02
N ALA A 95 -19.76 41.10 1.33
CA ALA A 95 -20.20 40.21 2.41
C ALA A 95 -19.43 40.40 3.74
N LEU A 96 -18.55 41.41 3.84
CA LEU A 96 -17.77 41.67 5.04
C LEU A 96 -18.55 42.58 6.02
N ASP A 97 -18.81 42.07 7.23
CA ASP A 97 -19.38 42.87 8.33
C ASP A 97 -18.29 43.79 8.93
N PRO A 98 -18.44 45.13 8.85
CA PRO A 98 -17.44 46.07 9.35
C PRO A 98 -17.36 46.14 10.89
N ALA A 99 -18.25 45.47 11.63
CA ALA A 99 -18.34 45.56 13.09
C ALA A 99 -17.45 44.57 13.85
N VAL A 100 -16.81 43.59 13.20
CA VAL A 100 -15.98 42.59 13.90
C VAL A 100 -14.56 43.14 14.09
N PRO A 101 -14.07 43.39 15.32
CA PRO A 101 -12.70 43.79 15.54
C PRO A 101 -11.79 42.64 15.13
N THR A 102 -10.95 42.87 14.12
CA THR A 102 -10.05 41.88 13.53
C THR A 102 -9.29 41.07 14.59
N ALA A 103 -8.76 41.72 15.63
CA ALA A 103 -8.02 41.06 16.71
C ALA A 103 -8.84 40.05 17.55
N ALA A 104 -10.13 40.31 17.79
CA ALA A 104 -11.00 39.42 18.56
C ALA A 104 -11.42 38.19 17.74
N ALA A 105 -11.67 38.38 16.44
CA ALA A 105 -11.91 37.28 15.50
C ALA A 105 -10.67 36.39 15.35
N TRP A 106 -9.47 36.99 15.24
CA TRP A 106 -8.22 36.24 15.18
C TRP A 106 -7.90 35.50 16.49
N GLY A 107 -8.19 36.10 17.65
CA GLY A 107 -8.02 35.46 18.95
C GLY A 107 -8.98 34.30 19.19
N GLY A 108 -10.26 34.45 18.84
CA GLY A 108 -11.26 33.39 18.90
C GLY A 108 -10.98 32.25 17.92
N ALA A 109 -10.53 32.59 16.70
CA ALA A 109 -10.08 31.61 15.72
C ALA A 109 -8.87 30.81 16.23
N ALA A 110 -7.87 31.46 16.85
CA ALA A 110 -6.70 30.80 17.41
C ALA A 110 -7.03 29.86 18.58
N LEU A 111 -7.91 30.28 19.50
CA LEU A 111 -8.36 29.44 20.62
C LEU A 111 -9.20 28.25 20.15
N THR A 112 -10.06 28.45 19.16
CA THR A 112 -10.84 27.38 18.53
C THR A 112 -9.92 26.41 17.78
N LEU A 113 -8.91 26.93 17.08
CA LEU A 113 -7.89 26.13 16.42
C LEU A 113 -7.18 25.25 17.46
N VAL A 114 -6.74 25.80 18.59
CA VAL A 114 -6.04 25.03 19.64
C VAL A 114 -6.94 23.99 20.31
N ALA A 115 -8.19 24.35 20.64
CA ALA A 115 -9.14 23.44 21.29
C ALA A 115 -9.59 22.28 20.38
N VAL A 116 -9.49 22.43 19.06
CA VAL A 116 -9.93 21.44 18.06
C VAL A 116 -8.76 20.67 17.44
N VAL A 117 -7.59 21.29 17.31
CA VAL A 117 -6.34 20.63 16.88
C VAL A 117 -5.88 19.63 17.92
N LEU A 118 -6.11 19.85 19.23
CA LEU A 118 -5.68 18.90 20.25
C LEU A 118 -6.38 17.53 20.17
N PRO A 119 -7.72 17.44 20.06
CA PRO A 119 -8.42 16.18 19.77
C PRO A 119 -7.99 15.52 18.47
N GLU A 120 -7.80 16.31 17.42
CA GLU A 120 -7.39 15.80 16.11
C GLU A 120 -5.98 15.21 16.16
N GLU A 121 -5.03 15.92 16.76
CA GLU A 121 -3.67 15.44 16.99
C GLU A 121 -3.67 14.23 17.95
N THR A 122 -4.45 14.22 19.02
CA THR A 122 -4.42 13.08 19.97
C THR A 122 -5.06 11.80 19.42
N VAL A 123 -6.05 11.92 18.54
CA VAL A 123 -6.80 10.77 17.98
C VAL A 123 -6.20 10.29 16.66
N PHE A 124 -5.82 11.22 15.79
CA PHE A 124 -5.29 10.92 14.45
C PHE A 124 -3.76 11.02 14.34
N ARG A 125 -3.04 11.29 15.45
CA ARG A 125 -1.58 11.17 15.56
C ARG A 125 -1.17 10.18 16.67
N GLY A 126 0.07 9.72 16.58
CA GLY A 126 0.81 9.16 17.71
C GLY A 126 0.20 7.88 18.30
N TYR A 127 0.12 7.83 19.63
CA TYR A 127 -0.20 6.61 20.38
C TYR A 127 -1.59 6.03 20.09
N ALA A 128 -2.63 6.84 19.87
CA ALA A 128 -3.96 6.30 19.55
C ALA A 128 -3.96 5.60 18.18
N GLN A 129 -3.36 6.24 17.17
CA GLN A 129 -3.18 5.63 15.85
C GLN A 129 -2.29 4.38 15.91
N HIS A 130 -1.17 4.43 16.64
CA HIS A 130 -0.24 3.31 16.77
C HIS A 130 -0.84 2.16 17.58
N ALA A 131 -1.53 2.44 18.69
CA ALA A 131 -2.16 1.44 19.55
C ALA A 131 -3.41 0.82 18.91
N LEU A 132 -4.18 1.58 18.12
CA LEU A 132 -5.30 1.05 17.36
C LEU A 132 -4.81 0.28 16.13
N GLY A 133 -3.81 0.78 15.40
CA GLY A 133 -3.23 0.15 14.22
C GLY A 133 -2.38 -1.09 14.50
N THR A 134 -1.85 -1.24 15.71
CA THR A 134 -1.16 -2.48 16.16
C THR A 134 -2.13 -3.58 16.57
N ARG A 135 -3.37 -3.25 16.94
CA ARG A 135 -4.38 -4.20 17.41
C ARG A 135 -5.46 -4.53 16.38
N TRP A 136 -5.70 -3.64 15.42
CA TRP A 136 -6.79 -3.74 14.46
C TRP A 136 -6.32 -3.29 13.06
N ALA A 137 -6.75 -3.99 12.01
CA ALA A 137 -6.37 -3.72 10.62
C ALA A 137 -7.53 -3.08 9.82
N GLY A 138 -7.23 -2.59 8.61
CA GLY A 138 -8.23 -2.04 7.68
C GLY A 138 -8.85 -0.72 8.14
N LEU A 139 -10.16 -0.55 7.97
CA LEU A 139 -10.90 0.67 8.32
C LEU A 139 -11.33 0.72 9.81
N THR A 140 -11.12 -0.34 10.57
CA THR A 140 -11.51 -0.41 11.99
C THR A 140 -10.81 0.66 12.85
N PRO A 141 -9.49 0.90 12.72
CA PRO A 141 -8.84 2.02 13.38
C PRO A 141 -9.46 3.37 13.00
N VAL A 142 -9.80 3.57 11.72
CA VAL A 142 -10.40 4.82 11.23
C VAL A 142 -11.78 5.06 11.84
N ALA A 143 -12.62 4.02 11.94
CA ALA A 143 -13.94 4.10 12.58
C ALA A 143 -13.83 4.38 14.09
N LEU A 144 -12.91 3.71 14.79
CA LEU A 144 -12.67 3.94 16.21
C LEU A 144 -12.11 5.34 16.47
N GLN A 145 -11.23 5.82 15.60
CA GLN A 145 -10.72 7.19 15.64
C GLN A 145 -11.84 8.20 15.39
N ALA A 146 -12.74 7.96 14.43
CA ALA A 146 -13.90 8.82 14.20
C ALA A 146 -14.78 8.93 15.46
N VAL A 147 -15.02 7.83 16.17
CA VAL A 147 -15.77 7.81 17.43
C VAL A 147 -15.03 8.57 18.53
N LEU A 148 -13.73 8.32 18.72
CA LEU A 148 -12.91 9.02 19.71
C LEU A 148 -12.87 10.53 19.44
N PHE A 149 -12.76 10.91 18.18
CA PHE A 149 -12.75 12.30 17.73
C PHE A 149 -14.10 12.98 18.01
N ALA A 150 -15.22 12.34 17.66
CA ALA A 150 -16.55 12.87 17.92
C ALA A 150 -16.83 13.03 19.43
N LEU A 151 -16.42 12.05 20.24
CA LEU A 151 -16.53 12.11 21.70
C LEU A 151 -15.64 13.19 22.32
N ALA A 152 -14.50 13.51 21.72
CA ALA A 152 -13.64 14.60 22.15
C ALA A 152 -14.16 15.99 21.74
N CYS A 153 -14.92 16.07 20.64
CA CYS A 153 -15.55 17.32 20.18
C CYS A 153 -16.83 17.68 20.94
N ALA A 154 -17.63 16.70 21.37
CA ALA A 154 -18.92 16.95 22.04
C ALA A 154 -18.82 17.86 23.29
N PRO A 155 -17.88 17.66 24.24
CA PRO A 155 -17.74 18.54 25.41
C PRO A 155 -17.30 19.96 25.07
N VAL A 156 -16.62 20.16 23.93
CA VAL A 156 -16.12 21.47 23.49
C VAL A 156 -17.28 22.36 23.00
N ARG A 157 -18.31 21.75 22.40
CA ARG A 157 -19.49 22.47 21.89
C ARG A 157 -20.64 22.56 22.89
N GLY A 158 -20.70 21.61 23.83
CA GLY A 158 -21.74 21.58 24.87
C GLY A 158 -23.07 21.00 24.39
N ASP A 159 -23.14 20.41 23.19
CA ASP A 159 -24.29 19.69 22.65
C ASP A 159 -23.88 18.37 21.96
N LEU A 160 -24.87 17.50 21.71
CA LEU A 160 -24.71 16.24 20.97
C LEU A 160 -25.38 16.26 19.59
N ASP A 161 -26.00 17.38 19.21
CA ASP A 161 -26.83 17.48 18.00
C ASP A 161 -26.00 17.30 16.71
N ASN A 162 -24.69 17.54 16.81
CA ASN A 162 -23.74 17.44 15.70
C ASN A 162 -22.94 16.12 15.66
N LEU A 163 -23.28 15.14 16.50
CA LEU A 163 -22.51 13.90 16.64
C LEU A 163 -22.37 13.14 15.32
N ALA A 164 -23.43 13.08 14.51
CA ALA A 164 -23.40 12.41 13.20
C ALA A 164 -22.43 13.10 12.22
N SER A 165 -22.44 14.44 12.19
CA SER A 165 -21.52 15.25 11.39
C SER A 165 -20.08 15.07 11.85
N ASP A 166 -19.85 14.98 13.16
CA ASP A 166 -18.51 14.79 13.75
C ASP A 166 -17.95 13.39 13.49
N LEU A 167 -18.81 12.37 13.51
CA LEU A 167 -18.43 11.01 13.12
C LEU A 167 -18.08 10.95 11.64
N ALA A 168 -18.91 11.53 10.76
CA ALA A 168 -18.65 11.58 9.33
C ALA A 168 -17.35 12.35 9.02
N PHE A 169 -17.14 13.48 9.70
CA PHE A 169 -15.95 14.29 9.53
C PHE A 169 -14.70 13.60 10.09
N GLY A 170 -14.77 13.01 11.28
CA GLY A 170 -13.68 12.23 11.85
C GLY A 170 -13.29 11.03 10.97
N PHE A 171 -14.28 10.36 10.37
CA PHE A 171 -14.03 9.30 9.41
C PHE A 171 -13.33 9.82 8.14
N LEU A 172 -13.80 10.95 7.59
CA LEU A 172 -13.18 11.60 6.45
C LEU A 172 -11.74 12.02 6.73
N LEU A 173 -11.46 12.65 7.88
CA LEU A 173 -10.09 13.03 8.27
C LEU A 173 -9.20 11.80 8.45
N GLY A 174 -9.70 10.75 9.11
CA GLY A 174 -8.98 9.49 9.26
C GLY A 174 -8.71 8.80 7.92
N TYR A 175 -9.66 8.85 6.98
CA TYR A 175 -9.52 8.31 5.63
C TYR A 175 -8.54 9.11 4.76
N LEU A 176 -8.68 10.44 4.74
CA LEU A 176 -7.75 11.35 4.04
C LEU A 176 -6.33 11.22 4.59
N ARG A 177 -6.19 11.00 5.91
CA ARG A 177 -4.92 10.73 6.55
C ARG A 177 -4.32 9.39 6.12
N LEU A 178 -5.13 8.32 6.10
CA LEU A 178 -4.73 7.00 5.63
C LEU A 178 -4.17 7.06 4.20
N ARG A 179 -4.79 7.88 3.34
CA ARG A 179 -4.40 8.03 1.93
C ARG A 179 -3.23 9.00 1.70
N SER A 180 -3.23 10.16 2.34
CA SER A 180 -2.25 11.23 2.04
C SER A 180 -0.94 11.09 2.82
N ARG A 181 -0.93 10.40 3.96
CA ARG A 181 0.19 10.33 4.93
C ARG A 181 0.76 11.70 5.39
N GLY A 182 0.29 12.82 4.84
CA GLY A 182 0.70 14.20 5.11
C GLY A 182 -0.25 14.94 6.06
N LEU A 183 0.31 15.75 6.96
CA LEU A 183 -0.43 16.51 7.98
C LEU A 183 -1.20 17.69 7.37
N TRP A 184 -0.60 18.30 6.35
CA TRP A 184 -1.00 19.61 5.83
C TRP A 184 -2.28 19.56 4.99
N VAL A 185 -2.64 18.39 4.45
CA VAL A 185 -3.90 18.20 3.69
C VAL A 185 -5.10 18.26 4.63
N VAL A 186 -5.01 17.57 5.77
CA VAL A 186 -6.05 17.52 6.80
C VAL A 186 -6.18 18.90 7.49
N LEU A 187 -5.05 19.49 7.88
CA LEU A 187 -5.00 20.81 8.52
C LEU A 187 -5.42 21.94 7.57
N GLY A 188 -5.04 21.87 6.29
CA GLY A 188 -5.38 22.84 5.25
C GLY A 188 -6.86 22.79 4.87
N MET A 189 -7.43 21.60 4.68
CA MET A 189 -8.86 21.43 4.42
C MET A 189 -9.71 22.00 5.56
N ARG A 190 -9.34 21.69 6.81
CA ARG A 190 -10.12 22.13 7.96
C ARG A 190 -9.97 23.62 8.23
N THR A 191 -8.77 24.17 8.07
CA THR A 191 -8.56 25.62 8.15
C THR A 191 -9.38 26.32 7.07
N GLY A 192 -9.44 25.78 5.85
CA GLY A 192 -10.33 26.25 4.78
C GLY A 192 -11.82 26.25 5.18
N VAL A 193 -12.32 25.16 5.77
CA VAL A 193 -13.70 25.06 6.26
C VAL A 193 -13.99 26.07 7.38
N VAL A 194 -13.10 26.18 8.38
CA VAL A 194 -13.27 27.07 9.54
C VAL A 194 -13.20 28.54 9.12
N LEU A 195 -12.28 28.90 8.22
CA LEU A 195 -12.18 30.26 7.68
C LEU A 195 -13.41 30.60 6.83
N ALA A 196 -13.88 29.66 6.00
CA ALA A 196 -15.09 29.86 5.20
C ALA A 196 -16.33 30.05 6.10
N SER A 197 -16.47 29.27 7.18
CA SER A 197 -17.58 29.39 8.12
C SER A 197 -17.56 30.65 8.99
N THR A 198 -16.38 31.25 9.20
CA THR A 198 -16.23 32.47 10.01
C THR A 198 -16.33 33.75 9.17
N LEU A 199 -15.98 33.70 7.89
CA LEU A 199 -16.02 34.85 6.98
C LEU A 199 -17.36 35.01 6.24
N VAL A 200 -18.14 33.93 6.16
CA VAL A 200 -19.41 33.90 5.44
C VAL A 200 -20.49 33.55 6.45
N SER A 201 -21.16 34.56 7.02
CA SER A 201 -22.34 34.40 7.90
C SER A 201 -23.54 33.84 7.12
N VAL A 202 -23.39 32.67 6.52
CA VAL A 202 -24.42 31.95 5.77
C VAL A 202 -24.80 30.73 6.59
N GLU A 203 -26.11 30.54 6.77
CA GLU A 203 -26.64 29.34 7.40
C GLU A 203 -26.05 28.07 6.75
N PRO A 204 -25.79 26.99 7.50
CA PRO A 204 -25.06 25.84 7.01
C PRO A 204 -25.87 25.09 5.93
N GLY A 205 -25.68 25.49 4.68
CA GLY A 205 -26.18 24.81 3.49
C GLY A 205 -25.05 24.16 2.70
N VAL A 206 -25.39 23.16 1.89
CA VAL A 206 -24.50 22.33 1.05
C VAL A 206 -23.44 23.12 0.25
N TRP A 207 -23.68 24.40 -0.03
CA TRP A 207 -22.75 25.31 -0.71
C TRP A 207 -21.49 25.68 0.10
N ALA A 208 -21.53 25.65 1.43
CA ALA A 208 -20.36 25.91 2.28
C ALA A 208 -19.28 24.81 2.14
N ALA A 209 -19.70 23.57 1.92
CA ALA A 209 -18.80 22.45 1.65
C ALA A 209 -18.16 22.55 0.25
N ALA A 210 -18.91 23.03 -0.75
CA ALA A 210 -18.39 23.21 -2.11
C ALA A 210 -17.32 24.32 -2.21
N LEU A 211 -17.48 25.41 -1.45
CA LEU A 211 -16.50 26.50 -1.38
C LEU A 211 -15.21 26.14 -0.61
N ALA A 212 -15.25 25.17 0.31
CA ALA A 212 -14.08 24.68 1.04
C ALA A 212 -13.19 23.70 0.23
N ILE A 213 -13.71 23.13 -0.85
CA ILE A 213 -12.98 22.19 -1.71
C ILE A 213 -11.93 22.91 -2.57
N VAL A 214 -12.24 24.11 -3.06
CA VAL A 214 -11.37 24.86 -3.98
C VAL A 214 -10.04 25.29 -3.34
N PRO A 215 -10.00 25.84 -2.11
CA PRO A 215 -8.74 26.13 -1.40
C PRO A 215 -7.95 24.87 -1.03
N GLY A 216 -8.64 23.77 -0.69
CA GLY A 216 -8.01 22.49 -0.38
C GLY A 216 -7.29 21.87 -1.59
N LEU A 217 -7.90 21.96 -2.78
CA LEU A 217 -7.29 21.52 -4.04
C LEU A 217 -6.12 22.43 -4.46
N ALA A 218 -6.23 23.75 -4.24
CA ALA A 218 -5.16 24.70 -4.51
C ALA A 218 -3.93 24.49 -3.59
N ALA A 219 -4.16 24.18 -2.31
CA ALA A 219 -3.10 23.83 -1.37
C ALA A 219 -2.43 22.50 -1.73
N LEU A 220 -3.19 21.52 -2.25
CA LEU A 220 -2.66 20.26 -2.77
C LEU A 220 -1.72 20.48 -3.97
N ALA A 221 -2.13 21.33 -4.92
CA ALA A 221 -1.33 21.68 -6.09
C ALA A 221 -0.05 22.46 -5.70
N ALA A 222 -0.14 23.39 -4.76
CA ALA A 222 1.02 24.14 -4.26
C ALA A 222 2.01 23.26 -3.46
N ALA A 223 1.50 22.31 -2.66
CA ALA A 223 2.34 21.36 -1.93
C ALA A 223 3.11 20.41 -2.86
N HIS A 224 2.50 19.97 -3.97
CA HIS A 224 3.19 19.18 -4.99
C HIS A 224 4.24 19.96 -5.78
N LEU A 225 4.08 21.28 -5.92
CA LEU A 225 5.03 22.14 -6.63
C LEU A 225 6.21 22.62 -5.77
N ILE A 226 6.07 22.60 -4.44
CA ILE A 226 7.06 23.15 -3.50
C ILE A 226 7.82 22.05 -2.72
N ALA A 227 7.26 20.84 -2.62
CA ALA A 227 7.96 19.71 -1.99
C ALA A 227 9.13 19.26 -2.88
N PRO A 228 10.39 19.35 -2.42
CA PRO A 228 11.50 18.79 -3.17
C PRO A 228 11.36 17.26 -3.22
N SER A 229 11.14 16.72 -4.41
CA SER A 229 11.35 15.31 -4.72
C SER A 229 12.85 15.05 -4.84
N GLY A 230 13.55 15.09 -3.71
CA GLY A 230 14.96 14.70 -3.63
C GLY A 230 15.08 13.23 -3.25
N PRO A 231 15.96 12.45 -3.89
CA PRO A 231 16.20 11.07 -3.47
C PRO A 231 16.71 11.07 -2.04
N ALA A 232 16.22 10.14 -1.22
CA ALA A 232 16.84 9.84 0.06
C ALA A 232 18.18 9.14 -0.20
N SER A 233 19.24 9.90 -0.49
CA SER A 233 20.61 9.39 -0.54
C SER A 233 21.43 9.83 0.67
N ASP A 234 22.39 8.98 1.03
CA ASP A 234 23.42 9.16 2.06
C ASP A 234 23.04 8.71 3.48
N ARG A 235 22.41 7.54 3.60
CA ARG A 235 22.68 6.66 4.75
C ARG A 235 23.74 5.65 4.32
N GLU A 236 24.78 5.48 5.13
CA GLU A 236 25.78 4.42 4.93
C GLU A 236 25.11 3.09 4.54
N PRO A 237 25.69 2.30 3.62
CA PRO A 237 25.15 1.00 3.26
C PRO A 237 25.01 0.16 4.54
N LEU A 238 23.79 -0.23 4.87
CA LEU A 238 23.55 -1.15 5.98
C LEU A 238 24.27 -2.48 5.70
N PRO A 239 24.78 -3.16 6.74
CA PRO A 239 25.43 -4.45 6.57
C PRO A 239 24.46 -5.44 5.93
N ARG A 240 24.96 -6.16 4.91
CA ARG A 240 24.20 -7.14 4.12
C ARG A 240 24.55 -8.55 4.57
N ARG A 241 23.56 -9.44 4.57
CA ARG A 241 23.77 -10.88 4.78
C ARG A 241 23.31 -11.63 3.54
N PRO A 242 24.11 -12.59 3.03
CA PRO A 242 23.69 -13.42 1.91
C PRO A 242 22.35 -14.12 2.19
N LEU A 243 21.51 -14.24 1.16
CA LEU A 243 20.26 -14.96 1.24
C LEU A 243 20.52 -16.46 1.49
N VAL A 244 19.73 -17.07 2.38
CA VAL A 244 19.77 -18.54 2.57
C VAL A 244 19.23 -19.24 1.34
N GLN A 245 18.16 -18.70 0.76
CA GLN A 245 17.57 -19.19 -0.49
C GLN A 245 17.67 -18.12 -1.58
N ARG A 246 18.72 -18.25 -2.42
CA ARG A 246 18.85 -17.53 -3.70
C ARG A 246 18.02 -18.28 -4.73
N GLY A 247 16.86 -17.73 -5.07
CA GLY A 247 15.81 -18.45 -5.78
C GLY A 247 15.42 -17.86 -7.13
N VAL A 248 14.84 -18.71 -7.96
CA VAL A 248 14.13 -18.33 -9.21
C VAL A 248 12.81 -19.10 -9.27
N LEU A 249 11.80 -18.51 -9.91
CA LEU A 249 10.58 -19.22 -10.29
C LEU A 249 10.81 -20.02 -11.57
N TYR A 250 10.20 -21.19 -11.65
CA TYR A 250 10.23 -22.04 -12.82
C TYR A 250 8.81 -22.51 -13.17
N ASP A 251 8.29 -22.01 -14.29
CA ASP A 251 6.94 -22.33 -14.75
C ASP A 251 6.94 -23.69 -15.47
N VAL A 252 6.18 -24.64 -14.96
CA VAL A 252 6.00 -25.95 -15.61
C VAL A 252 4.89 -25.94 -16.66
N GLY A 253 4.20 -24.81 -16.79
CA GLY A 253 3.02 -24.61 -17.63
C GLY A 253 1.91 -24.00 -16.78
N SER A 254 1.57 -22.76 -17.08
CA SER A 254 0.52 -21.98 -16.45
C SER A 254 -0.42 -21.45 -17.53
N SER A 255 -1.71 -21.35 -17.17
CA SER A 255 -2.75 -20.84 -18.05
C SER A 255 -3.44 -19.68 -17.34
N TYR A 256 -3.28 -18.47 -17.88
CA TYR A 256 -3.91 -17.26 -17.34
C TYR A 256 -5.22 -16.92 -18.07
N MET A 257 -5.40 -17.49 -19.27
CA MET A 257 -6.62 -17.38 -20.06
C MET A 257 -6.97 -18.72 -20.71
N PRO A 258 -8.27 -18.99 -20.98
CA PRO A 258 -8.68 -20.19 -21.69
C PRO A 258 -7.94 -20.35 -23.04
N GLY A 259 -7.29 -21.49 -23.23
CA GLY A 259 -6.55 -21.80 -24.46
C GLY A 259 -5.09 -21.35 -24.49
N GLN A 260 -4.65 -20.54 -23.53
CA GLN A 260 -3.23 -20.16 -23.38
C GLN A 260 -2.50 -21.14 -22.46
N ASN A 261 -1.24 -21.45 -22.79
CA ASN A 261 -0.34 -22.20 -21.93
C ASN A 261 1.08 -21.63 -22.10
N SER A 262 1.73 -21.26 -21.01
CA SER A 262 3.10 -20.71 -21.04
C SER A 262 4.16 -21.75 -21.46
N ARG A 263 3.83 -23.04 -21.39
CA ARG A 263 4.65 -24.15 -21.87
C ARG A 263 3.79 -25.25 -22.49
N GLU A 264 3.65 -25.20 -23.81
CA GLU A 264 2.77 -26.09 -24.56
C GLU A 264 3.34 -27.53 -24.57
N VAL A 265 4.61 -27.66 -24.96
CA VAL A 265 5.30 -28.95 -25.08
C VAL A 265 6.18 -29.18 -23.85
N TRP A 266 6.00 -30.33 -23.20
CA TRP A 266 6.82 -30.73 -22.06
C TRP A 266 7.95 -31.66 -22.49
N ARG A 267 9.18 -31.26 -22.17
CA ARG A 267 10.40 -32.01 -22.49
C ARG A 267 11.30 -32.13 -21.27
N SER A 268 11.36 -33.34 -20.71
CA SER A 268 12.16 -33.64 -19.52
C SER A 268 13.65 -33.33 -19.71
N ASP A 269 14.20 -33.60 -20.90
CA ASP A 269 15.60 -33.31 -21.23
C ASP A 269 15.90 -31.81 -21.22
N VAL A 270 14.98 -30.98 -21.71
CA VAL A 270 15.08 -29.52 -21.66
C VAL A 270 15.00 -29.02 -20.21
N VAL A 271 14.02 -29.51 -19.43
CA VAL A 271 13.87 -29.16 -18.02
C VAL A 271 15.11 -29.52 -17.21
N ALA A 272 15.72 -30.69 -17.47
CA ALA A 272 16.92 -31.13 -16.79
C ALA A 272 18.14 -30.24 -17.07
N GLU A 273 18.26 -29.72 -18.29
CA GLU A 273 19.30 -28.76 -18.67
C GLU A 273 19.02 -27.36 -18.09
N GLU A 274 17.78 -26.89 -18.12
CA GLU A 274 17.41 -25.61 -17.51
C GLU A 274 17.65 -25.64 -15.99
N MET A 275 17.34 -26.75 -15.30
CA MET A 275 17.67 -26.91 -13.88
C MET A 275 19.18 -26.96 -13.62
N ARG A 276 19.97 -27.50 -14.57
CA ARG A 276 21.43 -27.44 -14.51
C ARG A 276 21.91 -25.99 -14.59
N VAL A 277 21.42 -25.22 -15.58
CA VAL A 277 21.73 -23.79 -15.74
C VAL A 277 21.35 -23.01 -14.48
N ILE A 278 20.16 -23.24 -13.92
CA ILE A 278 19.70 -22.58 -12.70
C ILE A 278 20.63 -22.86 -11.51
N ALA A 279 21.04 -24.10 -11.32
CA ALA A 279 21.90 -24.47 -10.19
C ALA A 279 23.37 -24.05 -10.40
N GLU A 280 23.92 -24.28 -11.58
CA GLU A 280 25.35 -24.19 -11.85
C GLU A 280 25.77 -22.84 -12.42
N ASP A 281 24.98 -22.28 -13.36
CA ASP A 281 25.35 -21.07 -14.09
C ASP A 281 24.76 -19.81 -13.41
N LEU A 282 23.54 -19.92 -12.85
CA LEU A 282 22.92 -18.87 -12.01
C LEU A 282 23.29 -18.98 -10.54
N HIS A 283 23.87 -20.11 -10.09
CA HIS A 283 24.22 -20.37 -8.69
C HIS A 283 23.03 -20.29 -7.72
N CYS A 284 21.80 -20.56 -8.22
CA CYS A 284 20.63 -20.65 -7.36
C CYS A 284 20.75 -21.81 -6.39
N THR A 285 20.29 -21.59 -5.16
CA THR A 285 20.24 -22.61 -4.10
C THR A 285 18.83 -23.16 -3.91
N ALA A 286 17.83 -22.48 -4.48
CA ALA A 286 16.44 -22.87 -4.38
C ALA A 286 15.70 -22.56 -5.69
N VAL A 287 14.60 -23.26 -5.92
CA VAL A 287 13.67 -22.99 -7.02
C VAL A 287 12.23 -23.13 -6.53
N THR A 288 11.34 -22.27 -7.03
CA THR A 288 9.90 -22.49 -6.90
C THR A 288 9.39 -23.05 -8.22
N VAL A 289 9.02 -24.33 -8.25
CA VAL A 289 8.32 -24.91 -9.40
C VAL A 289 6.83 -24.64 -9.25
N PHE A 290 6.22 -24.02 -10.27
CA PHE A 290 4.81 -23.65 -10.23
C PHE A 290 4.12 -23.95 -11.55
N GLY A 291 2.82 -24.21 -11.49
CA GLY A 291 2.00 -24.49 -12.67
C GLY A 291 0.80 -25.37 -12.37
N HIS A 292 0.06 -25.70 -13.42
CA HIS A 292 -1.23 -26.38 -13.33
C HIS A 292 -1.17 -27.89 -13.58
N ASP A 293 -0.01 -28.50 -13.82
CA ASP A 293 0.11 -29.94 -14.09
C ASP A 293 0.91 -30.61 -12.95
N PRO A 294 0.29 -31.52 -12.15
CA PRO A 294 0.97 -32.14 -11.01
C PRO A 294 2.14 -33.04 -11.41
N ASP A 295 2.05 -33.70 -12.57
CA ASP A 295 3.08 -34.63 -13.02
C ASP A 295 4.33 -33.85 -13.45
N ARG A 296 4.13 -32.73 -14.17
CA ARG A 296 5.21 -31.80 -14.51
C ARG A 296 5.83 -31.16 -13.27
N LEU A 297 5.03 -30.84 -12.25
CA LEU A 297 5.52 -30.32 -10.96
C LEU A 297 6.40 -31.34 -10.24
N GLU A 298 5.97 -32.60 -10.13
CA GLU A 298 6.75 -33.66 -9.47
C GLU A 298 8.07 -33.92 -10.22
N GLU A 299 8.03 -33.97 -11.55
CA GLU A 299 9.23 -34.18 -12.37
C GLU A 299 10.23 -33.02 -12.26
N ALA A 300 9.77 -31.77 -12.41
CA ALA A 300 10.63 -30.60 -12.27
C ALA A 300 11.22 -30.47 -10.85
N ALA A 301 10.43 -30.80 -9.82
CA ALA A 301 10.90 -30.83 -8.44
C ALA A 301 12.02 -31.86 -8.25
N ARG A 302 11.86 -33.08 -8.80
CA ARG A 302 12.90 -34.13 -8.72
C ARG A 302 14.19 -33.69 -9.41
N LEU A 303 14.09 -33.15 -10.63
CA LEU A 303 15.24 -32.65 -11.38
C LEU A 303 15.98 -31.52 -10.64
N ALA A 304 15.27 -30.64 -9.94
CA ALA A 304 15.86 -29.60 -9.11
C ALA A 304 16.54 -30.17 -7.85
N LEU A 305 15.93 -31.16 -7.19
CA LEU A 305 16.49 -31.85 -6.03
C LEU A 305 17.78 -32.62 -6.38
N ASP A 306 17.85 -33.23 -7.56
CA ASP A 306 19.03 -33.92 -8.07
C ASP A 306 20.22 -32.96 -8.29
N ARG A 307 19.95 -31.67 -8.53
CA ARG A 307 20.96 -30.60 -8.56
C ARG A 307 21.30 -30.03 -7.20
N GLY A 308 20.69 -30.55 -6.14
CA GLY A 308 20.95 -30.12 -4.78
C GLY A 308 20.33 -28.77 -4.42
N MET A 309 19.26 -28.35 -5.11
CA MET A 309 18.50 -27.17 -4.71
C MET A 309 17.44 -27.51 -3.64
N PHE A 310 17.01 -26.49 -2.88
CA PHE A 310 15.75 -26.55 -2.14
C PHE A 310 14.59 -26.27 -3.09
N VAL A 311 13.51 -27.05 -3.02
CA VAL A 311 12.35 -26.89 -3.93
C VAL A 311 11.11 -26.46 -3.15
N TRP A 312 10.52 -25.34 -3.57
CA TRP A 312 9.14 -25.00 -3.26
C TRP A 312 8.24 -25.47 -4.39
N VAL A 313 7.23 -26.29 -4.06
CA VAL A 313 6.20 -26.68 -5.02
C VAL A 313 4.99 -25.76 -4.83
N GLN A 314 4.50 -25.16 -5.91
CA GLN A 314 3.30 -24.32 -5.91
C GLN A 314 2.28 -24.82 -6.96
N PRO A 315 1.26 -25.59 -6.56
CA PRO A 315 0.25 -26.12 -7.48
C PRO A 315 -0.77 -25.05 -7.91
N ARG A 316 -0.31 -24.08 -8.71
CA ARG A 316 -1.08 -22.91 -9.16
C ARG A 316 -2.24 -23.34 -10.07
N LEU A 317 -3.46 -22.90 -9.73
CA LEU A 317 -4.66 -23.14 -10.53
C LEU A 317 -5.46 -21.84 -10.65
N VAL A 318 -5.18 -21.07 -11.71
CA VAL A 318 -5.89 -19.83 -12.03
C VAL A 318 -7.35 -20.16 -12.36
N ASP A 319 -8.27 -19.34 -11.84
CA ASP A 319 -9.71 -19.53 -11.99
C ASP A 319 -10.26 -20.89 -11.48
N GLY A 320 -9.47 -21.63 -10.71
CA GLY A 320 -9.94 -22.80 -9.98
C GLY A 320 -10.96 -22.41 -8.91
N ASP A 321 -11.96 -23.25 -8.71
CA ASP A 321 -12.76 -23.20 -7.49
C ASP A 321 -11.96 -23.74 -6.28
N GLN A 322 -12.46 -23.47 -5.07
CA GLN A 322 -11.76 -23.79 -3.84
C GLN A 322 -11.60 -25.31 -3.62
N ASP A 323 -12.50 -26.13 -4.16
CA ASP A 323 -12.43 -27.59 -4.03
C ASP A 323 -11.37 -28.15 -4.98
N ALA A 324 -11.34 -27.67 -6.23
CA ALA A 324 -10.32 -28.02 -7.21
C ALA A 324 -8.91 -27.60 -6.75
N ILE A 325 -8.77 -26.41 -6.16
CA ILE A 325 -7.50 -25.95 -5.58
C ILE A 325 -7.08 -26.86 -4.42
N ALA A 326 -7.99 -27.20 -3.50
CA ALA A 326 -7.67 -28.08 -2.38
C ALA A 326 -7.29 -29.50 -2.84
N GLN A 327 -8.03 -30.08 -3.79
CA GLN A 327 -7.74 -31.41 -4.34
C GLN A 327 -6.36 -31.45 -5.01
N ARG A 328 -6.01 -30.40 -5.76
CA ARG A 328 -4.70 -30.30 -6.40
C ARG A 328 -3.58 -30.15 -5.37
N LEU A 329 -3.81 -29.34 -4.32
CA LEU A 329 -2.87 -29.21 -3.21
C LEU A 329 -2.67 -30.52 -2.46
N GLU A 330 -3.72 -31.31 -2.26
CA GLU A 330 -3.64 -32.65 -1.65
C GLU A 330 -2.73 -33.57 -2.48
N HIS A 331 -2.91 -33.60 -3.79
CA HIS A 331 -2.05 -34.39 -4.68
C HIS A 331 -0.59 -33.91 -4.60
N ALA A 332 -0.37 -32.60 -4.62
CA ALA A 332 0.97 -32.02 -4.47
C ALA A 332 1.62 -32.35 -3.13
N ALA A 333 0.88 -32.23 -2.03
CA ALA A 333 1.35 -32.57 -0.70
C ALA A 333 1.77 -34.05 -0.61
N GLY A 334 1.02 -34.95 -1.26
CA GLY A 334 1.33 -36.37 -1.31
C GLY A 334 2.67 -36.68 -1.99
N PHE A 335 2.98 -36.08 -3.14
CA PHE A 335 4.29 -36.28 -3.77
C PHE A 335 5.41 -35.50 -3.10
N CYS A 336 5.15 -34.30 -2.58
CA CYS A 336 6.11 -33.53 -1.81
C CYS A 336 6.60 -34.30 -0.58
N GLU A 337 5.73 -35.04 0.10
CA GLU A 337 6.12 -35.87 1.24
C GLU A 337 7.02 -37.05 0.82
N ARG A 338 6.74 -37.68 -0.32
CA ARG A 338 7.63 -38.73 -0.89
C ARG A 338 9.01 -38.15 -1.21
N LEU A 339 9.05 -37.03 -1.93
CA LEU A 339 10.29 -36.34 -2.28
C LEU A 339 11.06 -35.89 -1.03
N ARG A 340 10.36 -35.42 0.03
CA ARG A 340 10.98 -35.04 1.30
C ARG A 340 11.61 -36.22 2.04
N ALA A 341 11.03 -37.41 1.93
CA ALA A 341 11.60 -38.63 2.50
C ALA A 341 12.89 -39.06 1.75
N GLU A 342 12.92 -38.87 0.42
CA GLU A 342 14.10 -39.10 -0.44
C GLU A 342 15.19 -38.02 -0.26
N HIS A 343 14.77 -36.76 -0.07
CA HIS A 343 15.65 -35.59 0.06
C HIS A 343 15.28 -34.77 1.33
N PRO A 344 15.72 -35.23 2.52
CA PRO A 344 15.42 -34.55 3.78
C PRO A 344 15.81 -33.07 3.76
N ASP A 345 14.97 -32.24 4.38
CA ASP A 345 15.16 -30.79 4.56
C ASP A 345 15.26 -29.93 3.28
N ARG A 346 14.85 -30.46 2.13
CA ARG A 346 14.94 -29.76 0.83
C ARG A 346 13.62 -29.52 0.10
N VAL A 347 12.49 -29.90 0.70
CA VAL A 347 11.17 -29.79 0.06
C VAL A 347 10.23 -28.95 0.92
N GLY A 348 9.72 -27.87 0.33
CA GLY A 348 8.68 -27.01 0.89
C GLY A 348 7.44 -26.98 0.00
N LEU A 349 6.29 -26.66 0.57
CA LEU A 349 5.04 -26.53 -0.16
C LEU A 349 4.48 -25.11 0.01
N ASN A 350 4.34 -24.41 -1.11
CA ASN A 350 3.68 -23.12 -1.19
C ASN A 350 2.20 -23.37 -1.55
N VAL A 351 1.29 -23.15 -0.60
CA VAL A 351 -0.11 -23.60 -0.73
C VAL A 351 -0.93 -22.82 -1.76
N GLY A 352 -0.39 -21.71 -2.27
CA GLY A 352 -1.05 -20.89 -3.28
C GLY A 352 -0.34 -19.57 -3.54
N CYS A 353 -0.83 -18.82 -4.52
CA CYS A 353 -0.33 -17.50 -4.90
C CYS A 353 -1.55 -16.60 -5.13
N GLU A 354 -1.56 -15.43 -4.50
CA GLU A 354 -2.53 -14.35 -4.70
C GLU A 354 -3.99 -14.82 -4.86
N LEU A 355 -4.46 -15.72 -3.99
CA LEU A 355 -5.72 -16.43 -4.15
C LEU A 355 -6.93 -15.49 -4.11
N THR A 356 -6.81 -14.25 -3.61
CA THR A 356 -7.85 -13.23 -3.83
C THR A 356 -8.10 -13.00 -5.33
N ALA A 357 -7.04 -12.92 -6.13
CA ALA A 357 -7.06 -12.74 -7.58
C ALA A 357 -7.14 -14.06 -8.35
N PHE A 358 -6.51 -15.15 -7.90
CA PHE A 358 -6.46 -16.42 -8.64
C PHE A 358 -7.59 -17.41 -8.29
N ALA A 359 -8.09 -17.46 -7.05
CA ALA A 359 -9.12 -18.45 -6.65
C ALA A 359 -10.56 -17.95 -6.74
N ARG A 360 -11.42 -18.67 -7.47
CA ARG A 360 -12.83 -18.27 -7.59
C ARG A 360 -13.51 -18.23 -6.21
N GLY A 361 -14.34 -17.20 -6.03
CA GLY A 361 -15.18 -17.06 -4.84
C GLY A 361 -14.56 -16.32 -3.66
N VAL A 362 -13.28 -15.92 -3.73
CA VAL A 362 -12.68 -15.01 -2.74
C VAL A 362 -13.10 -13.57 -3.07
N LEU A 363 -12.57 -13.01 -4.16
CA LEU A 363 -12.96 -11.73 -4.73
C LEU A 363 -14.05 -11.91 -5.81
N PRO A 364 -15.06 -11.03 -5.90
CA PRO A 364 -16.10 -11.09 -6.92
C PRO A 364 -15.56 -10.96 -8.36
N GLY A 365 -15.87 -11.92 -9.22
CA GLY A 365 -15.55 -11.89 -10.64
C GLY A 365 -15.68 -13.27 -11.26
N ARG A 366 -15.96 -13.35 -12.56
CA ARG A 366 -16.16 -14.61 -13.28
C ARG A 366 -14.85 -15.27 -13.71
N GLY A 367 -13.78 -14.48 -13.82
CA GLY A 367 -12.46 -14.91 -14.24
C GLY A 367 -11.38 -14.02 -13.63
N PHE A 368 -10.12 -14.41 -13.81
CA PHE A 368 -8.94 -13.75 -13.26
C PHE A 368 -8.89 -12.27 -13.65
N GLU A 369 -9.00 -11.96 -14.94
CA GLU A 369 -8.95 -10.59 -15.48
C GLU A 369 -9.96 -9.65 -14.83
N LEU A 370 -11.20 -10.12 -14.66
CA LEU A 370 -12.23 -9.29 -14.05
C LEU A 370 -11.93 -9.05 -12.56
N ARG A 371 -11.34 -10.01 -11.86
CA ARG A 371 -10.99 -9.87 -10.45
C ARG A 371 -9.83 -8.91 -10.25
N THR A 372 -8.81 -8.96 -11.09
CA THR A 372 -7.70 -8.00 -11.06
C THR A 372 -8.15 -6.59 -11.42
N ALA A 373 -8.96 -6.44 -12.47
CA ALA A 373 -9.54 -5.14 -12.86
C ALA A 373 -10.42 -4.52 -11.76
N LEU A 374 -11.14 -5.35 -11.00
CA LEU A 374 -12.00 -4.89 -9.90
C LEU A 374 -11.24 -4.65 -8.59
N LEU A 375 -10.01 -5.13 -8.43
CA LEU A 375 -9.27 -5.09 -7.17
C LEU A 375 -9.14 -3.67 -6.63
N SER A 376 -8.74 -2.72 -7.48
CA SER A 376 -8.60 -1.30 -7.12
C SER A 376 -9.92 -0.67 -6.66
N TRP A 377 -11.04 -1.04 -7.30
CA TRP A 377 -12.37 -0.53 -6.97
C TRP A 377 -12.93 -1.16 -5.69
N LEU A 378 -12.66 -2.45 -5.49
CA LEU A 378 -13.12 -3.23 -4.34
C LEU A 378 -12.17 -3.14 -3.14
N PHE A 379 -11.05 -2.42 -3.26
CA PHE A 379 -10.04 -2.29 -2.21
C PHE A 379 -10.61 -1.89 -0.82
N PRO A 380 -11.61 -0.98 -0.70
CA PRO A 380 -12.22 -0.68 0.60
C PRO A 380 -12.88 -1.88 1.30
N LEU A 381 -13.22 -2.92 0.55
CA LEU A 381 -13.82 -4.16 1.03
C LEU A 381 -12.78 -5.28 1.29
N MET A 382 -11.48 -5.01 1.14
CA MET A 382 -10.43 -6.01 1.40
C MET A 382 -10.57 -6.76 2.73
N PRO A 383 -10.92 -6.13 3.87
CA PRO A 383 -11.10 -6.86 5.12
C PRO A 383 -12.12 -8.02 5.03
N LEU A 384 -13.15 -7.89 4.19
CA LEU A 384 -14.11 -8.96 3.94
C LEU A 384 -13.50 -10.09 3.11
N PHE A 385 -12.70 -9.75 2.10
CA PHE A 385 -12.03 -10.74 1.25
C PHE A 385 -10.88 -11.42 1.98
N ASP A 386 -10.16 -10.72 2.85
CA ASP A 386 -9.16 -11.28 3.75
C ASP A 386 -9.79 -12.34 4.68
N LEU A 387 -11.01 -12.11 5.19
CA LEU A 387 -11.72 -13.13 5.97
C LEU A 387 -12.09 -14.37 5.15
N ARG A 388 -12.31 -14.24 3.84
CA ARG A 388 -12.57 -15.38 2.94
C ARG A 388 -11.27 -16.09 2.57
N LEU A 389 -10.24 -15.32 2.25
CA LEU A 389 -8.90 -15.78 1.97
C LEU A 389 -8.37 -16.61 3.15
N ASN A 390 -8.38 -16.07 4.37
CA ASN A 390 -7.84 -16.78 5.53
C ASN A 390 -8.63 -18.05 5.88
N ARG A 391 -9.93 -18.12 5.56
CA ARG A 391 -10.71 -19.37 5.67
C ARG A 391 -10.26 -20.40 4.64
N LEU A 392 -10.02 -19.98 3.40
CA LEU A 392 -9.46 -20.85 2.37
C LEU A 392 -8.05 -21.32 2.74
N LEU A 393 -7.16 -20.42 3.15
CA LEU A 393 -5.79 -20.75 3.55
C LEU A 393 -5.77 -21.73 4.73
N ALA A 394 -6.63 -21.55 5.74
CA ALA A 394 -6.77 -22.50 6.84
C ALA A 394 -7.12 -23.91 6.33
N ARG A 395 -8.09 -24.02 5.40
CA ARG A 395 -8.46 -25.28 4.76
C ARG A 395 -7.31 -25.88 3.95
N LEU A 396 -6.56 -25.06 3.22
CA LEU A 396 -5.43 -25.52 2.41
C LEU A 396 -4.29 -26.05 3.28
N VAL A 397 -3.97 -25.39 4.39
CA VAL A 397 -3.02 -25.91 5.39
C VAL A 397 -3.51 -27.25 5.97
N ASP A 398 -4.79 -27.33 6.37
CA ASP A 398 -5.36 -28.57 6.92
C ASP A 398 -5.32 -29.71 5.88
N THR A 399 -5.53 -29.38 4.59
CA THR A 399 -5.44 -30.34 3.47
C THR A 399 -4.01 -30.84 3.28
N ALA A 400 -3.02 -29.95 3.22
CA ALA A 400 -1.62 -30.33 3.07
C ALA A 400 -1.12 -31.19 4.23
N ARG A 401 -1.46 -30.81 5.47
CA ARG A 401 -1.12 -31.60 6.67
C ARG A 401 -1.88 -32.93 6.72
N GLY A 402 -3.15 -32.95 6.33
CA GLY A 402 -3.97 -34.16 6.25
C GLY A 402 -3.46 -35.19 5.24
N ALA A 403 -2.87 -34.72 4.13
CA ALA A 403 -2.18 -35.54 3.14
C ALA A 403 -0.82 -36.09 3.64
N GLY A 404 -0.40 -35.73 4.85
CA GLY A 404 0.82 -36.22 5.48
C GLY A 404 2.07 -35.38 5.24
N PHE A 405 1.98 -34.23 4.57
CA PHE A 405 3.15 -33.39 4.33
C PHE A 405 3.70 -32.81 5.63
N GLY A 406 4.93 -33.22 5.98
CA GLY A 406 5.62 -32.81 7.20
C GLY A 406 6.63 -31.66 7.02
N GLY A 407 6.82 -31.15 5.81
CA GLY A 407 7.78 -30.08 5.50
C GLY A 407 7.25 -28.66 5.75
N PRO A 408 8.05 -27.62 5.47
CA PRO A 408 7.66 -26.23 5.67
C PRO A 408 6.54 -25.81 4.71
N LEU A 409 5.55 -25.09 5.24
CA LEU A 409 4.45 -24.46 4.51
C LEU A 409 4.62 -22.95 4.43
N THR A 410 4.34 -22.42 3.24
CA THR A 410 4.20 -20.98 3.01
C THR A 410 3.03 -20.70 2.05
N TYR A 411 2.81 -19.42 1.75
CA TYR A 411 1.81 -18.91 0.84
C TYR A 411 2.39 -17.68 0.13
N GLY A 412 2.20 -17.51 -1.17
CA GLY A 412 2.57 -16.27 -1.88
C GLY A 412 1.46 -15.24 -1.76
N SER A 413 1.60 -14.26 -0.86
CA SER A 413 0.58 -13.22 -0.69
C SER A 413 0.93 -11.98 -1.50
N GLY A 414 -0.02 -11.48 -2.29
CA GLY A 414 0.10 -10.17 -2.92
C GLY A 414 0.13 -9.07 -1.84
N ALA A 415 0.78 -7.95 -2.13
CA ALA A 415 0.99 -6.86 -1.16
C ALA A 415 -0.32 -6.26 -0.58
N TRP A 416 -1.47 -6.52 -1.21
CA TRP A 416 -2.79 -6.09 -0.76
C TRP A 416 -3.50 -7.08 0.18
N GLU A 417 -3.01 -8.31 0.34
CA GLU A 417 -3.65 -9.35 1.13
C GLU A 417 -3.24 -9.28 2.60
N SER A 418 -4.20 -9.37 3.53
CA SER A 418 -3.91 -9.51 4.96
C SER A 418 -4.03 -10.97 5.41
N VAL A 419 -2.89 -11.66 5.44
CA VAL A 419 -2.82 -13.09 5.79
C VAL A 419 -2.58 -13.32 7.29
N ASP A 420 -3.29 -14.29 7.86
CA ASP A 420 -2.99 -14.89 9.16
C ASP A 420 -1.89 -15.94 8.99
N TRP A 421 -0.67 -15.55 9.33
CA TRP A 421 0.50 -16.41 9.20
C TRP A 421 0.63 -17.44 10.33
N SER A 422 -0.26 -17.46 11.33
CA SER A 422 -0.13 -18.32 12.52
C SER A 422 0.03 -19.81 12.17
N ARG A 423 -0.63 -20.29 11.12
CA ARG A 423 -0.63 -21.69 10.65
C ARG A 423 0.50 -22.06 9.69
N PHE A 424 1.28 -21.08 9.22
CA PHE A 424 2.38 -21.28 8.28
C PHE A 424 3.73 -21.37 8.98
N ASP A 425 4.72 -21.99 8.35
CA ASP A 425 6.08 -22.03 8.90
C ASP A 425 6.88 -20.79 8.49
N MET A 426 6.56 -20.23 7.33
CA MET A 426 7.25 -19.08 6.73
C MET A 426 6.25 -18.07 6.19
N VAL A 427 6.57 -16.78 6.32
CA VAL A 427 5.80 -15.67 5.74
C VAL A 427 6.24 -15.51 4.29
N GLY A 428 5.34 -15.69 3.33
CA GLY A 428 5.63 -15.55 1.90
C GLY A 428 4.92 -14.34 1.29
N VAL A 429 5.66 -13.50 0.56
CA VAL A 429 5.11 -12.30 -0.08
C VAL A 429 5.56 -12.17 -1.53
N ASP A 430 4.60 -11.93 -2.42
CA ASP A 430 4.85 -11.55 -3.81
C ASP A 430 5.03 -10.02 -3.81
N TYR A 431 6.30 -9.59 -3.80
CA TYR A 431 6.68 -8.26 -3.32
C TYR A 431 7.37 -7.45 -4.40
N TYR A 432 6.56 -6.89 -5.31
CA TYR A 432 7.03 -6.03 -6.38
C TYR A 432 7.25 -4.58 -5.92
N LEU A 433 8.32 -3.98 -6.40
CA LEU A 433 8.55 -2.54 -6.26
C LEU A 433 7.77 -1.81 -7.34
N ASP A 434 6.95 -0.84 -6.93
CA ASP A 434 6.17 0.00 -7.83
C ASP A 434 6.16 1.46 -7.34
N ALA A 435 5.54 2.34 -8.12
CA ALA A 435 5.43 3.77 -7.79
C ALA A 435 4.74 4.04 -6.43
N GLY A 436 3.82 3.18 -5.99
CA GLY A 436 3.09 3.32 -4.74
C GLY A 436 3.84 2.80 -3.51
N THR A 437 4.75 1.83 -3.68
CA THR A 437 5.49 1.17 -2.61
C THR A 437 6.90 1.73 -2.43
N ARG A 438 7.47 2.42 -3.42
CA ARG A 438 8.86 2.92 -3.44
C ARG A 438 9.32 3.59 -2.15
N ASP A 439 8.48 4.44 -1.55
CA ASP A 439 8.86 5.22 -0.37
C ASP A 439 8.93 4.40 0.93
N ASP A 440 8.29 3.22 0.99
CA ASP A 440 8.12 2.42 2.20
C ASP A 440 8.38 0.92 1.99
N TYR A 441 9.02 0.57 0.87
CA TYR A 441 9.24 -0.82 0.47
C TYR A 441 10.01 -1.62 1.55
N ARG A 442 11.06 -1.04 2.12
CA ARG A 442 11.79 -1.64 3.26
C ARG A 442 10.94 -1.73 4.53
N GLY A 443 10.08 -0.74 4.76
CA GLY A 443 9.20 -0.71 5.94
C GLY A 443 8.18 -1.85 5.92
N GLY A 444 7.64 -2.18 4.75
CA GLY A 444 6.75 -3.33 4.55
C GLY A 444 7.41 -4.65 4.94
N LEU A 445 8.63 -4.93 4.45
CA LEU A 445 9.38 -6.14 4.82
C LEU A 445 9.65 -6.21 6.33
N ARG A 446 10.07 -5.10 6.95
CA ARG A 446 10.30 -5.05 8.41
C ARG A 446 9.03 -5.34 9.19
N ALA A 447 7.87 -4.89 8.71
CA ALA A 447 6.59 -5.12 9.38
C ALA A 447 6.20 -6.60 9.41
N LEU A 448 6.68 -7.42 8.47
CA LEU A 448 6.44 -8.87 8.44
C LEU A 448 7.18 -9.61 9.56
N ARG A 449 8.30 -9.08 10.05
CA ARG A 449 9.08 -9.67 11.15
C ARG A 449 8.28 -9.79 12.46
N ARG A 450 7.16 -9.07 12.61
CA ARG A 450 6.26 -9.17 13.77
C ARG A 450 5.74 -10.58 14.02
N TRP A 451 5.72 -11.43 12.99
CA TRP A 451 5.28 -12.82 13.08
C TRP A 451 6.32 -13.74 13.72
N GLY A 452 7.58 -13.29 13.88
CA GLY A 452 8.66 -14.09 14.45
C GLY A 452 9.03 -15.31 13.59
N LYS A 453 8.70 -15.28 12.30
CA LYS A 453 8.93 -16.35 11.33
C LYS A 453 9.87 -15.88 10.21
N PRO A 454 10.62 -16.80 9.56
CA PRO A 454 11.38 -16.47 8.35
C PRO A 454 10.49 -15.85 7.28
N VAL A 455 10.98 -14.81 6.61
CA VAL A 455 10.29 -14.12 5.51
C VAL A 455 10.88 -14.58 4.19
N LEU A 456 10.02 -15.03 3.27
CA LEU A 456 10.32 -15.34 1.89
C LEU A 456 9.70 -14.25 1.02
N VAL A 457 10.50 -13.68 0.14
CA VAL A 457 9.98 -12.97 -1.03
C VAL A 457 9.71 -14.04 -2.08
N THR A 458 8.48 -14.55 -2.09
CA THR A 458 8.07 -15.69 -2.91
C THR A 458 8.03 -15.35 -4.39
N GLU A 459 7.91 -14.08 -4.72
CA GLU A 459 7.97 -13.57 -6.07
C GLU A 459 8.45 -12.10 -6.08
N PHE A 460 9.42 -11.76 -6.93
CA PHE A 460 9.77 -10.38 -7.28
C PHE A 460 10.36 -10.33 -8.68
N GLY A 461 10.20 -9.22 -9.39
CA GLY A 461 10.65 -9.11 -10.76
C GLY A 461 10.55 -7.70 -11.33
N CYS A 462 10.98 -7.56 -12.58
CA CYS A 462 10.77 -6.37 -13.40
C CYS A 462 10.73 -6.78 -14.88
N CYS A 463 9.93 -6.09 -15.68
CA CYS A 463 9.95 -6.26 -17.14
C CYS A 463 11.11 -5.46 -17.77
N ALA A 464 11.45 -5.74 -19.04
CA ALA A 464 12.64 -5.20 -19.71
C ALA A 464 12.31 -4.00 -20.63
N TYR A 465 11.66 -2.97 -20.09
CA TYR A 465 11.33 -1.73 -20.82
C TYR A 465 11.41 -0.47 -19.95
N GLU A 466 11.51 0.70 -20.58
CA GLU A 466 11.49 1.99 -19.87
C GLU A 466 10.17 2.26 -19.14
N GLY A 467 10.23 2.46 -17.83
CA GLY A 467 9.06 2.63 -16.96
C GLY A 467 8.56 1.33 -16.31
N ALA A 468 9.21 0.18 -16.57
CA ALA A 468 8.87 -1.09 -15.92
C ALA A 468 9.10 -1.07 -14.40
N ARG A 469 10.07 -0.26 -13.92
CA ARG A 469 10.31 -0.05 -12.49
C ARG A 469 9.07 0.49 -11.78
N GLU A 470 8.44 1.51 -12.34
CA GLU A 470 7.28 2.16 -11.73
C GLU A 470 6.02 1.29 -11.83
N ALA A 471 5.95 0.42 -12.85
CA ALA A 471 4.85 -0.52 -13.07
C ALA A 471 4.87 -1.70 -12.09
N GLY A 472 6.06 -2.14 -11.65
CA GLY A 472 6.20 -3.26 -10.69
C GLY A 472 5.49 -4.53 -11.17
N GLY A 473 4.61 -5.08 -10.33
CA GLY A 473 3.84 -6.30 -10.65
C GLY A 473 2.89 -6.13 -11.85
N SER A 474 2.53 -4.88 -12.19
CA SER A 474 1.76 -4.53 -13.39
C SER A 474 2.62 -4.37 -14.64
N GLY A 475 3.91 -4.73 -14.62
CA GLY A 475 4.81 -4.59 -15.77
C GLY A 475 4.31 -5.28 -17.04
N ALA A 476 3.68 -6.44 -16.90
CA ALA A 476 3.13 -7.20 -18.03
C ALA A 476 1.86 -6.57 -18.64
N ASP A 477 1.22 -5.60 -17.96
CA ASP A 477 -0.07 -5.04 -18.38
C ASP A 477 0.02 -4.36 -19.76
N ILE A 478 1.22 -3.93 -20.19
CA ILE A 478 1.45 -3.30 -21.50
C ILE A 478 1.20 -4.24 -22.69
N LEU A 479 1.14 -5.55 -22.45
CA LEU A 479 0.76 -6.55 -23.43
C LEU A 479 -0.77 -6.59 -23.58
N ASP A 480 -1.25 -6.52 -24.80
CA ASP A 480 -2.66 -6.66 -25.14
C ASP A 480 -3.03 -8.15 -25.21
N TRP A 481 -3.95 -8.55 -24.35
CA TRP A 481 -4.44 -9.92 -24.21
C TRP A 481 -5.77 -10.17 -24.95
N SER A 482 -6.28 -9.18 -25.69
CA SER A 482 -7.55 -9.32 -26.42
C SER A 482 -7.51 -10.33 -27.56
N ASP A 483 -6.33 -10.56 -28.14
CA ASP A 483 -6.07 -11.60 -29.14
C ASP A 483 -4.84 -12.45 -28.73
N PRO A 484 -5.05 -13.68 -28.21
CA PRO A 484 -3.95 -14.55 -27.79
C PRO A 484 -2.98 -14.93 -28.92
N ASP A 485 -3.45 -14.95 -30.17
CA ASP A 485 -2.64 -15.34 -31.33
C ASP A 485 -1.82 -14.16 -31.87
N ASP A 486 -2.16 -12.93 -31.50
CA ASP A 486 -1.53 -11.71 -31.99
C ASP A 486 -1.31 -10.66 -30.88
N ARG A 487 -0.79 -11.09 -29.73
CA ARG A 487 -0.55 -10.17 -28.60
C ARG A 487 0.40 -9.04 -29.00
N ARG A 488 -0.09 -7.79 -28.89
CA ARG A 488 0.62 -6.56 -29.22
C ARG A 488 1.05 -5.82 -27.97
N VAL A 489 2.20 -5.19 -28.01
CA VAL A 489 2.67 -4.32 -26.93
C VAL A 489 2.28 -2.88 -27.20
N ARG A 490 1.69 -2.22 -26.20
CA ARG A 490 1.33 -0.80 -26.30
C ARG A 490 2.55 0.09 -26.62
N PRO A 491 2.38 1.16 -27.41
CA PRO A 491 3.48 2.06 -27.75
C PRO A 491 3.97 2.85 -26.51
N GLY A 492 5.18 3.40 -26.59
CA GLY A 492 5.77 4.21 -25.51
C GLY A 492 6.60 3.42 -24.49
N HIS A 493 6.83 2.13 -24.72
CA HIS A 493 7.62 1.24 -23.87
C HIS A 493 8.84 0.70 -24.63
N PRO A 494 9.89 1.51 -24.86
CA PRO A 494 11.11 1.04 -25.53
C PRO A 494 11.81 -0.02 -24.68
N ARG A 495 12.34 -1.07 -25.32
CA ARG A 495 13.07 -2.17 -24.66
C ARG A 495 14.30 -1.63 -23.95
N ASN A 496 14.50 -2.05 -22.70
CA ASN A 496 15.69 -1.78 -21.91
C ASN A 496 15.90 -2.90 -20.88
N GLU A 497 16.84 -3.80 -21.15
CA GLU A 497 17.20 -4.90 -20.23
C GLU A 497 17.98 -4.41 -19.00
N THR A 498 18.68 -3.29 -19.11
CA THR A 498 19.40 -2.68 -17.98
C THR A 498 18.43 -2.24 -16.89
N VAL A 499 17.23 -1.75 -17.24
CA VAL A 499 16.17 -1.43 -16.25
C VAL A 499 15.80 -2.68 -15.43
N GLN A 500 15.59 -3.82 -16.09
CA GLN A 500 15.28 -5.07 -15.40
C GLN A 500 16.45 -5.47 -14.48
N ALA A 501 17.68 -5.46 -14.99
CA ALA A 501 18.85 -5.82 -14.21
C ALA A 501 19.03 -4.91 -12.99
N ASP A 502 19.02 -3.60 -13.17
CA ASP A 502 19.22 -2.62 -12.08
C ASP A 502 18.17 -2.79 -10.97
N VAL A 503 16.89 -2.97 -11.33
CA VAL A 503 15.83 -3.21 -10.35
C VAL A 503 16.07 -4.49 -9.57
N LEU A 504 16.40 -5.62 -10.23
CA LEU A 504 16.69 -6.87 -9.53
C LEU A 504 17.90 -6.74 -8.59
N GLY A 505 18.95 -6.04 -9.01
CA GLY A 505 20.13 -5.79 -8.18
C GLY A 505 19.81 -4.96 -6.93
N GLU A 506 19.04 -3.88 -7.09
CA GLU A 506 18.60 -3.04 -5.98
C GLU A 506 17.70 -3.80 -4.98
N LEU A 507 16.80 -4.65 -5.48
CA LEU A 507 15.91 -5.44 -4.64
C LEU A 507 16.66 -6.52 -3.85
N LEU A 508 17.63 -7.20 -4.47
CA LEU A 508 18.52 -8.11 -3.75
C LEU A 508 19.28 -7.39 -2.62
N ASP A 509 19.77 -6.17 -2.88
CA ASP A 509 20.41 -5.35 -1.86
C ASP A 509 19.46 -5.01 -0.70
N VAL A 510 18.19 -4.75 -0.98
CA VAL A 510 17.15 -4.58 0.04
C VAL A 510 16.98 -5.86 0.85
N TYR A 511 16.79 -6.99 0.19
CA TYR A 511 16.49 -8.28 0.81
C TYR A 511 17.60 -8.77 1.74
N GLU A 512 18.85 -8.64 1.33
CA GLU A 512 20.01 -8.97 2.17
C GLU A 512 20.18 -8.04 3.37
N THR A 513 19.85 -6.75 3.19
CA THR A 513 19.87 -5.77 4.29
C THR A 513 18.76 -6.04 5.29
N GLU A 514 17.57 -6.39 4.79
CA GLU A 514 16.39 -6.71 5.60
C GLU A 514 16.39 -8.19 6.03
N GLU A 515 17.50 -8.91 5.84
CA GLU A 515 17.74 -10.28 6.27
C GLU A 515 16.56 -11.22 5.96
N VAL A 516 15.98 -11.10 4.76
CA VAL A 516 14.95 -12.04 4.32
C VAL A 516 15.60 -13.41 4.13
N HIS A 517 14.84 -14.47 4.40
CA HIS A 517 15.36 -15.83 4.34
C HIS A 517 15.64 -16.27 2.90
N GLY A 518 14.72 -15.93 2.00
CA GLY A 518 14.81 -16.28 0.59
C GLY A 518 14.15 -15.23 -0.28
N ALA A 519 14.64 -15.11 -1.51
CA ALA A 519 14.03 -14.27 -2.53
C ALA A 519 14.06 -15.00 -3.88
N PHE A 520 12.92 -15.01 -4.56
CA PHE A 520 12.74 -15.75 -5.79
C PHE A 520 12.38 -14.84 -6.97
N VAL A 521 13.28 -14.79 -7.95
CA VAL A 521 13.08 -13.97 -9.15
C VAL A 521 11.99 -14.59 -10.03
N CYS A 522 10.94 -13.83 -10.32
CA CYS A 522 9.98 -14.11 -11.37
C CYS A 522 10.56 -13.61 -12.68
N VAL A 523 10.83 -14.46 -13.67
CA VAL A 523 10.82 -15.94 -13.70
C VAL A 523 12.01 -16.40 -14.57
N PHE A 524 12.37 -17.68 -14.60
CA PHE A 524 13.43 -18.15 -15.51
C PHE A 524 13.11 -17.77 -16.96
N ILE A 525 11.97 -18.24 -17.49
CA ILE A 525 11.49 -17.98 -18.85
C ILE A 525 9.95 -17.86 -18.85
N GLU A 526 9.41 -16.97 -19.70
CA GLU A 526 8.01 -17.01 -20.15
C GLU A 526 8.02 -17.34 -21.64
N GLY A 527 7.92 -18.63 -21.97
CA GLY A 527 8.17 -19.13 -23.33
C GLY A 527 7.19 -18.60 -24.38
N ASP A 528 5.97 -18.26 -23.97
CA ASP A 528 4.96 -17.71 -24.87
C ASP A 528 5.19 -16.21 -25.19
N CYS A 529 5.96 -15.48 -24.38
CA CYS A 529 6.33 -14.07 -24.63
C CYS A 529 7.52 -13.98 -25.60
N ARG A 530 7.24 -14.05 -26.91
CA ARG A 530 8.26 -14.10 -27.97
C ARG A 530 8.94 -12.75 -28.19
N TYR A 531 10.24 -12.80 -28.50
CA TYR A 531 11.02 -11.64 -28.95
C TYR A 531 10.64 -11.22 -30.38
N SER A 532 10.77 -9.93 -30.69
CA SER A 532 10.64 -9.40 -32.04
C SER A 532 11.47 -8.12 -32.20
N GLU A 533 12.00 -7.88 -33.41
CA GLU A 533 12.63 -6.58 -33.74
C GLU A 533 11.59 -5.46 -33.90
N ASP A 534 10.35 -5.80 -34.29
CA ASP A 534 9.21 -4.87 -34.26
C ASP A 534 8.81 -4.58 -32.80
N PRO A 535 8.94 -3.33 -32.31
CA PRO A 535 8.63 -2.98 -30.93
C PRO A 535 7.18 -3.24 -30.51
N GLU A 536 6.23 -3.25 -31.44
CA GLU A 536 4.81 -3.54 -31.14
C GLU A 536 4.54 -5.05 -30.99
N ARG A 537 5.50 -5.89 -31.40
CA ARG A 537 5.42 -7.36 -31.32
C ARG A 537 6.44 -7.97 -30.36
N ASP A 538 7.32 -7.16 -29.77
CA ASP A 538 8.31 -7.63 -28.80
C ASP A 538 7.65 -7.93 -27.45
N GLN A 539 6.96 -9.08 -27.35
CA GLN A 539 6.27 -9.52 -26.13
C GLN A 539 7.26 -9.80 -25.00
N ASP A 540 8.49 -10.22 -25.34
CA ASP A 540 9.56 -10.49 -24.38
C ASP A 540 9.94 -9.28 -23.52
N LYS A 541 9.80 -8.04 -24.03
CA LYS A 541 10.06 -6.85 -23.19
C LYS A 541 9.00 -6.68 -22.09
N ALA A 542 7.78 -7.18 -22.29
CA ALA A 542 6.70 -7.20 -21.31
C ALA A 542 6.73 -8.47 -20.42
N SER A 543 7.77 -9.31 -20.58
CA SER A 543 7.97 -10.50 -19.79
C SER A 543 8.80 -10.24 -18.54
N PHE A 544 8.51 -10.96 -17.47
CA PHE A 544 9.37 -11.04 -16.28
C PHE A 544 10.55 -12.01 -16.45
N GLY A 545 10.59 -12.80 -17.53
CA GLY A 545 11.65 -13.76 -17.81
C GLY A 545 13.05 -13.14 -17.78
N ILE A 546 14.01 -13.83 -17.15
CA ILE A 546 15.44 -13.45 -17.14
C ILE A 546 16.20 -14.02 -18.34
N VAL A 547 15.61 -14.95 -19.07
CA VAL A 547 16.03 -15.34 -20.41
C VAL A 547 14.97 -14.93 -21.44
N ARG A 548 15.42 -14.76 -22.67
CA ARG A 548 14.60 -14.32 -23.80
C ARG A 548 14.22 -15.51 -24.66
N ALA A 549 12.91 -15.67 -24.92
CA ALA A 549 12.41 -16.64 -25.88
C ALA A 549 12.76 -16.21 -27.32
N PRO A 550 13.03 -17.16 -28.24
CA PRO A 550 13.44 -16.87 -29.61
C PRO A 550 12.34 -16.11 -30.37
N SER A 551 12.68 -15.44 -31.46
CA SER A 551 11.65 -14.77 -32.27
C SER A 551 10.73 -15.76 -32.98
N LEU A 552 9.52 -15.35 -33.35
CA LEU A 552 8.61 -16.19 -34.12
C LEU A 552 9.20 -16.53 -35.50
N GLU A 553 9.91 -15.60 -36.12
CA GLU A 553 10.53 -15.73 -37.44
C GLU A 553 11.69 -16.73 -37.46
N SER A 554 12.29 -17.02 -36.30
CA SER A 554 13.40 -17.96 -36.18
C SER A 554 13.00 -19.42 -36.43
N GLY A 555 11.71 -19.76 -36.26
CA GLY A 555 11.22 -21.13 -36.28
C GLY A 555 11.69 -22.00 -35.10
N LEU A 556 12.45 -21.44 -34.15
CA LEU A 556 12.89 -22.13 -32.94
C LEU A 556 11.81 -22.05 -31.86
N SER A 557 11.73 -23.08 -31.01
CA SER A 557 10.82 -23.10 -29.86
C SER A 557 11.59 -23.01 -28.54
N PRO A 558 11.14 -22.18 -27.57
CA PRO A 558 11.67 -22.25 -26.21
C PRO A 558 11.41 -23.61 -25.55
N ASP A 559 10.35 -24.31 -25.93
CA ASP A 559 10.05 -25.65 -25.42
C ASP A 559 11.07 -26.71 -25.91
N ASP A 560 11.86 -26.39 -26.95
CA ASP A 560 13.00 -27.20 -27.41
C ASP A 560 14.34 -26.79 -26.75
N GLY A 561 14.30 -25.89 -25.75
CA GLY A 561 15.47 -25.41 -25.03
C GLY A 561 16.21 -24.26 -25.71
N HIS A 562 15.56 -23.57 -26.65
CA HIS A 562 16.12 -22.38 -27.28
C HIS A 562 15.75 -21.13 -26.49
N TRP A 563 16.73 -20.46 -25.91
CA TRP A 563 16.59 -19.14 -25.29
C TRP A 563 17.96 -18.46 -25.21
N GLU A 564 17.97 -17.15 -24.97
CA GLU A 564 19.20 -16.36 -24.81
C GLU A 564 19.17 -15.62 -23.46
N PRO A 565 20.29 -15.56 -22.71
CA PRO A 565 20.32 -14.85 -21.43
C PRO A 565 20.13 -13.34 -21.62
N LYS A 566 19.28 -12.71 -20.80
CA LYS A 566 19.17 -11.24 -20.71
C LYS A 566 20.26 -10.66 -19.81
N GLU A 567 20.40 -9.33 -19.78
CA GLU A 567 21.30 -8.65 -18.84
C GLU A 567 21.02 -9.04 -17.36
N ALA A 568 19.74 -9.25 -17.02
CA ALA A 568 19.31 -9.72 -15.71
C ALA A 568 19.90 -11.10 -15.33
N PHE A 569 19.95 -12.05 -16.27
CA PHE A 569 20.59 -13.35 -16.05
C PHE A 569 22.06 -13.18 -15.65
N HIS A 570 22.80 -12.36 -16.40
CA HIS A 570 24.22 -12.13 -16.14
C HIS A 570 24.47 -11.41 -14.81
N LEU A 571 23.58 -10.49 -14.42
CA LEU A 571 23.62 -9.86 -13.12
C LEU A 571 23.43 -10.88 -12.00
N LEU A 572 22.38 -11.71 -12.08
CA LEU A 572 22.05 -12.72 -11.08
C LEU A 572 23.17 -13.75 -10.93
N ALA A 573 23.70 -14.26 -12.03
CA ALA A 573 24.85 -15.17 -12.02
C ALA A 573 26.03 -14.59 -11.24
N ARG A 574 26.42 -13.32 -11.52
CA ARG A 574 27.49 -12.65 -10.75
C ARG A 574 27.13 -12.47 -9.27
N ARG A 575 25.88 -12.12 -8.97
CA ARG A 575 25.43 -11.78 -7.63
C ARG A 575 25.31 -13.01 -6.73
N PHE A 576 24.87 -14.13 -7.29
CA PHE A 576 24.72 -15.41 -6.58
C PHE A 576 26.03 -16.22 -6.55
N ALA A 577 26.98 -15.98 -7.46
CA ALA A 577 28.33 -16.53 -7.35
C ALA A 577 29.12 -15.98 -6.14
N ALA A 578 28.80 -14.76 -5.72
CA ALA A 578 29.48 -14.11 -4.60
C ALA A 578 29.24 -14.87 -3.28
N PRO A 579 30.29 -15.08 -2.46
CA PRO A 579 30.24 -15.88 -1.24
C PRO A 579 29.41 -15.27 -0.11
#